data_AF-A0A8S3Y934-F1
#
_entry.id   AF-A0A8S3Y934-F1
#
_cell.length_a   1.000
_cell.length_b   1.000
_cell.length_c   1.000
_cell.angle_alpha   90.00
_cell.angle_beta   90.00
_cell.angle_gamma   90.00
#
_symmetry.space_group_name_H-M   'P 1'
#
loop_
_entity.id
_entity.type
_entity.pdbx_description
1 polymer ?
#
loop_
_entity_poly.entity_id
_entity_poly.type
_entity_poly.pdbx_seq_one_letter_code
_entity_poly.pdbx_strand_id
1 'polypeptide(L)'
;MESRVGLDYIVEHAEYAGKLAAALTSPAAAVKKQVFELLSALCVYNADGYARAVDTLDRYKTLKGDRYRLSVVVEELKNATTTDYKTALVAFINCLIISAPRLPDRIRVRNEFIGLGLLPTLSNLRHEAASHPDLGVQLDVFEEQRESDEAQGPGGINLNSHLDVFYAILKQVADTPQEIPFLSILQHLLKLDPKEPVSDIIWDTAETLVHRATLLESREDAAKLLRAPSVQAKVGCMCQHRDTSGAARKQSLQRALSPPPPPPPAPAPPPPAVAAAPPRATRAAPFGTTRAAPTTSTSGLHASRAALPPHLRLRPLSACLSKKSPHPRPR
;
A
#
# COMPACT_ATOMS: atom_id res chain seq x y z
N MET A 1 6.40 -33.15 -11.21
CA MET A 1 5.64 -33.72 -10.07
C MET A 1 6.30 -33.39 -8.73
N GLU A 2 7.62 -33.47 -8.61
CA GLU A 2 8.35 -33.15 -7.36
C GLU A 2 8.21 -31.69 -6.88
N SER A 3 8.09 -30.72 -7.81
CA SER A 3 7.97 -29.30 -7.44
C SER A 3 6.66 -28.94 -6.73
N ARG A 4 5.54 -29.60 -7.07
CA ARG A 4 4.25 -29.32 -6.40
C ARG A 4 4.23 -29.82 -4.97
N VAL A 5 4.69 -31.07 -4.75
CA VAL A 5 4.78 -31.67 -3.41
C VAL A 5 5.67 -30.82 -2.48
N GLY A 6 6.79 -30.28 -2.98
CA GLY A 6 7.64 -29.38 -2.21
C GLY A 6 6.98 -28.04 -1.86
N LEU A 7 6.23 -27.44 -2.80
CA LEU A 7 5.50 -26.19 -2.55
C LEU A 7 4.34 -26.41 -1.58
N ASP A 8 3.57 -27.49 -1.74
CA ASP A 8 2.49 -27.88 -0.82
C ASP A 8 3.01 -27.96 0.62
N TYR A 9 4.14 -28.66 0.80
CA TYR A 9 4.76 -28.79 2.11
C TYR A 9 5.14 -27.44 2.73
N ILE A 10 5.72 -26.52 1.95
CA ILE A 10 6.09 -25.19 2.46
C ILE A 10 4.85 -24.36 2.81
N VAL A 11 3.79 -24.47 2.01
CA VAL A 11 2.53 -23.77 2.27
C VAL A 11 1.89 -24.25 3.57
N GLU A 12 1.88 -25.56 3.81
CA GLU A 12 1.32 -26.18 5.02
C GLU A 12 2.12 -25.85 6.30
N HIS A 13 3.43 -25.60 6.19
CA HIS A 13 4.34 -25.45 7.33
C HIS A 13 4.84 -24.01 7.49
N ALA A 14 4.13 -23.21 8.30
CA ALA A 14 4.39 -21.78 8.50
C ALA A 14 5.82 -21.45 8.98
N GLU A 15 6.46 -22.35 9.73
CA GLU A 15 7.82 -22.20 10.23
C GLU A 15 8.88 -22.09 9.12
N TYR A 16 8.57 -22.53 7.90
CA TYR A 16 9.48 -22.42 6.76
C TYR A 16 9.71 -20.97 6.35
N ALA A 17 8.75 -20.07 6.55
CA ALA A 17 8.96 -18.65 6.30
C ALA A 17 10.14 -18.10 7.13
N GLY A 18 10.32 -18.57 8.37
CA GLY A 18 11.45 -18.20 9.21
C GLY A 18 12.78 -18.75 8.68
N LYS A 19 12.80 -19.99 8.17
CA LYS A 19 14.00 -20.60 7.57
C LYS A 19 14.41 -19.89 6.28
N LEU A 20 13.45 -19.54 5.43
CA LEU A 20 13.69 -18.78 4.20
C LEU A 20 14.18 -17.36 4.50
N ALA A 21 13.59 -16.70 5.51
CA ALA A 21 14.07 -15.41 5.98
C ALA A 21 15.52 -15.48 6.49
N ALA A 22 15.86 -16.51 7.27
CA ALA A 22 17.24 -16.73 7.70
C ALA A 22 18.18 -16.99 6.50
N ALA A 23 17.75 -17.77 5.50
CA ALA A 23 18.54 -18.04 4.29
C ALA A 23 18.83 -16.79 3.46
N LEU A 24 17.92 -15.81 3.44
CA LEU A 24 18.15 -14.50 2.80
C LEU A 24 19.26 -13.68 3.49
N THR A 25 19.66 -14.00 4.72
CA THR A 25 20.80 -13.34 5.38
C THR A 25 22.16 -13.83 4.90
N SER A 26 22.19 -14.89 4.09
CA SER A 26 23.42 -15.47 3.54
C SER A 26 24.23 -14.44 2.73
N PRO A 27 25.57 -14.40 2.90
CA PRO A 27 26.42 -13.54 2.06
C PRO A 27 26.48 -14.03 0.61
N ALA A 28 26.12 -15.29 0.34
CA ALA A 28 26.19 -15.87 -0.99
C ALA A 28 24.98 -15.46 -1.85
N ALA A 29 25.22 -14.66 -2.89
CA ALA A 29 24.20 -14.24 -3.86
C ALA A 29 23.45 -15.43 -4.50
N ALA A 30 24.14 -16.55 -4.74
CA ALA A 30 23.52 -17.76 -5.28
C ALA A 30 22.45 -18.35 -4.36
N VAL A 31 22.65 -18.31 -3.03
CA VAL A 31 21.66 -18.78 -2.05
C VAL A 31 20.45 -17.84 -2.05
N LYS A 32 20.69 -16.52 -1.98
CA LYS A 32 19.62 -15.53 -2.01
C LYS A 32 18.79 -15.62 -3.30
N LYS A 33 19.44 -15.82 -4.45
CA LYS A 33 18.79 -16.07 -5.74
C LYS A 33 17.81 -17.26 -5.67
N GLN A 34 18.27 -18.40 -5.16
CA GLN A 34 17.43 -19.59 -5.03
C GLN A 34 16.22 -19.35 -4.11
N VAL A 35 16.42 -18.58 -3.04
CA VAL A 35 15.30 -18.21 -2.15
C VAL A 35 14.29 -17.34 -2.90
N PHE A 36 14.72 -16.30 -3.62
CA PHE A 36 13.81 -15.46 -4.41
C PHE A 36 13.09 -16.21 -5.55
N GLU A 37 13.75 -17.16 -6.20
CA GLU A 37 13.12 -18.03 -7.20
C GLU A 37 12.03 -18.92 -6.55
N LEU A 38 12.29 -19.44 -5.35
CA LEU A 38 11.31 -20.20 -4.60
C LEU A 38 10.13 -19.33 -4.14
N LEU A 39 10.39 -18.13 -3.63
CA LEU A 39 9.34 -17.17 -3.27
C LEU A 39 8.50 -16.78 -4.49
N SER A 40 9.11 -16.61 -5.66
CA SER A 40 8.40 -16.37 -6.92
C SER A 40 7.45 -17.53 -7.24
N ALA A 41 7.92 -18.77 -7.11
CA ALA A 41 7.11 -19.96 -7.33
C ALA A 41 5.93 -20.04 -6.35
N LEU A 42 6.15 -19.68 -5.07
CA LEU A 42 5.09 -19.63 -4.05
C LEU A 42 4.03 -18.58 -4.37
N CYS A 43 4.41 -17.37 -4.78
CA CYS A 43 3.47 -16.31 -5.17
C CYS A 43 2.49 -16.77 -6.24
N VAL A 44 2.99 -17.45 -7.28
CA VAL A 44 2.18 -17.89 -8.42
C VAL A 44 1.42 -19.20 -8.13
N TYR A 45 1.78 -19.91 -7.07
CA TYR A 45 1.20 -21.21 -6.76
C TYR A 45 -0.27 -21.12 -6.34
N ASN A 46 -0.54 -20.38 -5.26
CA ASN A 46 -1.88 -20.11 -4.73
C ASN A 46 -1.83 -18.96 -3.70
N ALA A 47 -2.99 -18.58 -3.14
CA ALA A 47 -3.09 -17.47 -2.18
C ALA A 47 -2.29 -17.72 -0.88
N ASP A 48 -2.22 -18.96 -0.41
CA ASP A 48 -1.46 -19.29 0.80
C ASP A 48 0.06 -19.22 0.54
N GLY A 49 0.52 -19.66 -0.63
CA GLY A 49 1.91 -19.50 -1.08
C GLY A 49 2.30 -18.04 -1.21
N TYR A 50 1.44 -17.20 -1.77
CA TYR A 50 1.60 -15.75 -1.75
C TYR A 50 1.75 -15.21 -0.31
N ALA A 51 0.86 -15.63 0.60
CA ALA A 51 0.94 -15.24 2.00
C ALA A 51 2.24 -15.70 2.67
N ARG A 52 2.77 -16.89 2.34
CA ARG A 52 4.08 -17.37 2.82
C ARG A 52 5.24 -16.54 2.30
N ALA A 53 5.19 -16.10 1.04
CA ALA A 53 6.22 -15.24 0.48
C ALA A 53 6.25 -13.88 1.19
N VAL A 54 5.07 -13.30 1.43
CA VAL A 54 4.92 -12.06 2.19
C VAL A 54 5.41 -12.21 3.64
N ASP A 55 4.99 -13.27 4.35
CA ASP A 55 5.42 -13.58 5.72
C ASP A 55 6.94 -13.77 5.82
N THR A 56 7.57 -14.36 4.80
CA THR A 56 9.03 -14.51 4.74
C THR A 56 9.73 -13.14 4.72
N LEU A 57 9.23 -12.20 3.90
CA LEU A 57 9.78 -10.84 3.81
C LEU A 57 9.56 -10.06 5.12
N ASP A 58 8.40 -10.21 5.77
CA ASP A 58 8.12 -9.58 7.07
C ASP A 58 9.02 -10.14 8.18
N ARG A 59 9.29 -11.44 8.20
CA ARG A 59 10.26 -12.04 9.14
C ARG A 59 11.67 -11.55 8.86
N TYR A 60 12.08 -11.46 7.60
CA TYR A 60 13.39 -10.93 7.23
C TYR A 60 13.57 -9.48 7.72
N LYS A 61 12.56 -8.63 7.49
CA LYS A 61 12.50 -7.25 8.01
C LYS A 61 12.77 -7.22 9.52
N THR A 62 12.05 -8.04 10.29
CA THR A 62 12.24 -8.12 11.75
C THR A 62 13.64 -8.60 12.13
N LEU A 63 14.21 -9.58 11.40
CA LEU A 63 15.56 -10.08 11.65
C LEU A 63 16.65 -9.03 11.38
N LYS A 64 16.47 -8.18 10.36
CA LYS A 64 17.41 -7.12 10.02
C LYS A 64 17.19 -5.82 10.79
N GLY A 65 16.01 -5.64 11.39
CA GLY A 65 15.61 -4.37 11.98
C GLY A 65 15.28 -3.32 10.92
N ASP A 66 14.95 -3.75 9.71
CA ASP A 66 14.57 -2.85 8.62
C ASP A 66 13.17 -2.27 8.86
N ARG A 67 12.93 -1.06 8.37
CA ARG A 67 11.62 -0.41 8.50
C ARG A 67 10.58 -1.00 7.55
N TYR A 68 10.99 -1.39 6.34
CA TYR A 68 10.09 -1.82 5.27
C TYR A 68 10.44 -3.24 4.80
N ARG A 69 9.44 -4.10 4.60
CA ARG A 69 9.68 -5.52 4.27
C ARG A 69 10.20 -5.74 2.85
N LEU A 70 9.90 -4.83 1.93
CA LEU A 70 10.33 -4.91 0.54
C LEU A 70 11.69 -4.26 0.30
N SER A 71 12.31 -3.63 1.31
CA SER A 71 13.62 -2.97 1.17
C SER A 71 14.67 -3.95 0.66
N VAL A 72 14.70 -5.16 1.21
CA VAL A 72 15.65 -6.22 0.86
C VAL A 72 15.69 -6.50 -0.63
N VAL A 73 14.53 -6.52 -1.29
CA VAL A 73 14.46 -6.87 -2.73
C VAL A 73 15.09 -5.75 -3.56
N VAL A 74 14.78 -4.49 -3.24
CA VAL A 74 15.29 -3.33 -3.97
C VAL A 74 16.77 -3.11 -3.70
N GLU A 75 17.23 -3.34 -2.46
CA GLU A 75 18.65 -3.28 -2.11
C GLU A 75 19.46 -4.38 -2.80
N GLU A 76 18.97 -5.62 -2.80
CA GLU A 76 19.59 -6.71 -3.54
C GLU A 76 19.64 -6.41 -5.03
N LEU A 77 18.58 -5.81 -5.61
CA LEU A 77 18.54 -5.47 -7.03
C LEU A 77 19.58 -4.39 -7.39
N LYS A 78 19.77 -3.39 -6.53
CA LYS A 78 20.79 -2.35 -6.69
C LYS A 78 22.22 -2.91 -6.57
N ASN A 79 22.43 -3.88 -5.68
CA ASN A 79 23.75 -4.41 -5.36
C ASN A 79 24.13 -5.66 -6.17
N ALA A 80 23.19 -6.26 -6.90
CA ALA A 80 23.43 -7.47 -7.68
C ALA A 80 24.47 -7.22 -8.78
N THR A 81 25.51 -8.05 -8.81
CA THR A 81 26.62 -7.94 -9.79
C THR A 81 26.33 -8.70 -11.09
N THR A 82 25.48 -9.71 -11.04
CA THR A 82 25.17 -10.57 -12.19
C THR A 82 23.78 -10.30 -12.72
N THR A 83 23.63 -10.22 -14.04
CA THR A 83 22.33 -10.02 -14.69
C THR A 83 21.33 -11.14 -14.39
N ASP A 84 21.81 -12.39 -14.28
CA ASP A 84 20.96 -13.53 -13.91
C ASP A 84 20.26 -13.34 -12.55
N TYR A 85 20.99 -12.81 -11.56
CA TYR A 85 20.39 -12.49 -10.26
C TYR A 85 19.44 -11.29 -10.33
N LYS A 86 19.78 -10.24 -11.08
CA LYS A 86 18.88 -9.11 -11.34
C LYS A 86 17.57 -9.56 -11.98
N THR A 87 17.64 -10.43 -13.00
CA THR A 87 16.45 -10.99 -13.65
C THR A 87 15.58 -11.76 -12.67
N ALA A 88 16.16 -12.58 -11.79
CA ALA A 88 15.41 -13.31 -10.76
C ALA A 88 14.70 -12.37 -9.76
N LEU A 89 15.34 -11.25 -9.39
CA LEU A 89 14.75 -10.25 -8.51
C LEU A 89 13.60 -9.49 -9.18
N VAL A 90 13.75 -9.07 -10.44
CA VAL A 90 12.65 -8.43 -11.20
C VAL A 90 11.51 -9.41 -11.41
N ALA A 91 11.81 -10.68 -11.70
CA ALA A 91 10.80 -11.73 -11.80
C ALA A 91 10.04 -11.92 -10.47
N PHE A 92 10.72 -11.88 -9.33
CA PHE A 92 10.08 -11.94 -8.02
C PHE A 92 9.16 -10.75 -7.77
N ILE A 93 9.60 -9.52 -8.10
CA ILE A 93 8.76 -8.31 -8.02
C ILE A 93 7.49 -8.49 -8.86
N ASN A 94 7.62 -8.95 -10.10
CA ASN A 94 6.48 -9.21 -10.98
C ASN A 94 5.54 -10.26 -10.39
N CYS A 95 6.06 -11.36 -9.87
CA CYS A 95 5.25 -12.40 -9.22
C CYS A 95 4.50 -11.83 -8.01
N LEU A 96 5.13 -11.00 -7.18
CA LEU A 96 4.51 -10.42 -5.99
C LEU A 96 3.41 -9.39 -6.34
N ILE A 97 3.57 -8.62 -7.41
CA ILE A 97 2.56 -7.64 -7.86
C ILE A 97 1.40 -8.36 -8.57
N ILE A 98 1.70 -9.23 -9.55
CA ILE A 98 0.68 -9.87 -10.39
C ILE A 98 -0.20 -10.84 -9.58
N SER A 99 0.36 -11.49 -8.56
CA SER A 99 -0.37 -12.46 -7.74
C SER A 99 -1.35 -11.81 -6.74
N ALA A 100 -1.33 -10.48 -6.57
CA ALA A 100 -2.35 -9.78 -5.80
C ALA A 100 -3.70 -9.75 -6.56
N PRO A 101 -4.79 -10.29 -5.99
CA PRO A 101 -6.00 -10.60 -6.74
C PRO A 101 -6.79 -9.35 -7.16
N ARG A 102 -6.82 -8.32 -6.31
CA ARG A 102 -7.59 -7.10 -6.57
C ARG A 102 -6.68 -5.98 -7.05
N LEU A 103 -7.19 -5.14 -7.96
CA LEU A 103 -6.47 -3.97 -8.48
C LEU A 103 -5.90 -3.08 -7.36
N PRO A 104 -6.65 -2.72 -6.29
CA PRO A 104 -6.09 -1.90 -5.20
C PRO A 104 -4.91 -2.57 -4.48
N ASP A 105 -4.94 -3.90 -4.33
CA ASP A 105 -3.85 -4.64 -3.68
C ASP A 105 -2.59 -4.63 -4.55
N ARG A 106 -2.74 -4.77 -5.88
CA ARG A 106 -1.62 -4.66 -6.84
C ARG A 106 -1.01 -3.26 -6.84
N ILE A 107 -1.85 -2.22 -6.86
CA ILE A 107 -1.42 -0.82 -6.78
C ILE A 107 -0.65 -0.58 -5.47
N ARG A 108 -1.15 -1.08 -4.34
CA ARG A 108 -0.50 -0.93 -3.03
C ARG A 108 0.90 -1.55 -3.01
N VAL A 109 1.04 -2.81 -3.42
CA VAL A 109 2.33 -3.51 -3.45
C VAL A 109 3.31 -2.83 -4.42
N ARG A 110 2.83 -2.41 -5.61
CA ARG A 110 3.64 -1.65 -6.56
C ARG A 110 4.13 -0.35 -5.94
N ASN A 111 3.26 0.42 -5.31
CA ASN A 111 3.61 1.71 -4.71
C ASN A 111 4.57 1.56 -3.53
N GLU A 112 4.49 0.47 -2.76
CA GLU A 112 5.47 0.12 -1.72
C GLU A 112 6.89 -0.01 -2.33
N PHE A 113 7.03 -0.73 -3.45
CA PHE A 113 8.31 -0.80 -4.18
C PHE A 113 8.75 0.55 -4.77
N ILE A 114 7.83 1.32 -5.37
CA ILE A 114 8.14 2.64 -5.94
C ILE A 114 8.68 3.56 -4.85
N GLY A 115 8.07 3.56 -3.65
CA GLY A 115 8.53 4.32 -2.49
C GLY A 115 9.95 3.95 -2.02
N LEU A 116 10.40 2.73 -2.30
CA LEU A 116 11.78 2.26 -2.02
C LEU A 116 12.76 2.56 -3.17
N GLY A 117 12.32 3.27 -4.21
CA GLY A 117 13.13 3.67 -5.36
C GLY A 117 13.24 2.59 -6.43
N LEU A 118 12.20 1.80 -6.65
CA LEU A 118 12.19 0.78 -7.72
C LEU A 118 12.27 1.40 -9.12
N LEU A 119 11.48 2.43 -9.45
CA LEU A 119 11.43 2.96 -10.84
C LEU A 119 12.79 3.45 -11.36
N PRO A 120 13.56 4.25 -10.61
CA PRO A 120 14.90 4.64 -11.05
C PRO A 120 15.83 3.42 -11.22
N THR A 121 15.68 2.42 -10.35
CA THR A 121 16.46 1.17 -10.41
C THR A 121 16.16 0.40 -11.71
N LEU A 122 14.88 0.21 -12.06
CA LEU A 122 14.47 -0.46 -13.30
C LEU A 122 14.90 0.33 -14.55
N SER A 123 14.81 1.67 -14.52
CA SER A 123 15.27 2.51 -15.62
C SER A 123 16.77 2.34 -15.90
N ASN A 124 17.60 2.21 -14.87
CA ASN A 124 19.03 1.94 -15.04
C ASN A 124 19.27 0.58 -15.70
N LEU A 125 18.49 -0.45 -15.35
CA LEU A 125 18.59 -1.80 -15.90
C LEU A 125 18.20 -1.92 -17.37
N ARG A 126 17.43 -0.96 -17.92
CA ARG A 126 17.04 -0.96 -19.34
C ARG A 126 18.25 -0.97 -20.29
N HIS A 127 19.39 -0.40 -19.89
CA HIS A 127 20.62 -0.43 -20.69
C HIS A 127 21.22 -1.85 -20.81
N GLU A 128 21.05 -2.69 -19.79
CA GLU A 128 21.56 -4.06 -19.77
C GLU A 128 20.66 -5.03 -20.57
N ALA A 129 19.38 -4.68 -20.74
CA ALA A 129 18.38 -5.51 -21.42
C ALA A 129 18.71 -5.79 -22.90
N ALA A 130 19.47 -4.91 -23.56
CA ALA A 130 19.89 -5.12 -24.95
C ALA A 130 20.78 -6.37 -25.13
N SER A 131 21.56 -6.72 -24.10
CA SER A 131 22.43 -7.90 -24.10
C SER A 131 21.84 -9.10 -23.35
N HIS A 132 20.73 -8.89 -22.62
CA HIS A 132 20.09 -9.89 -21.78
C HIS A 132 18.57 -9.90 -22.00
N PRO A 133 18.08 -10.65 -23.01
CA PRO A 133 16.67 -10.66 -23.40
C PRO A 133 15.72 -11.04 -22.26
N ASP A 134 16.11 -11.99 -21.41
CA ASP A 134 15.28 -12.44 -20.29
C ASP A 134 15.03 -11.31 -19.27
N LEU A 135 16.01 -10.43 -19.04
CA LEU A 135 15.82 -9.23 -18.22
C LEU A 135 14.87 -8.26 -18.91
N GLY A 136 15.04 -8.04 -20.22
CA GLY A 136 14.16 -7.20 -21.03
C GLY A 136 12.69 -7.63 -20.91
N VAL A 137 12.42 -8.93 -21.06
CA VAL A 137 11.08 -9.49 -20.88
C VAL A 137 10.51 -9.19 -19.51
N GLN A 138 11.29 -9.31 -18.43
CA GLN A 138 10.79 -9.00 -17.08
C GLN A 138 10.50 -7.51 -16.87
N LEU A 139 11.29 -6.62 -17.49
CA LEU A 139 11.03 -5.17 -17.46
C LEU A 139 9.75 -4.83 -18.24
N ASP A 140 9.54 -5.46 -19.39
CA ASP A 140 8.33 -5.27 -20.20
C ASP A 140 7.09 -5.77 -19.46
N VAL A 141 7.16 -6.95 -18.82
CA VAL A 141 6.05 -7.46 -17.97
C VAL A 141 5.68 -6.47 -16.85
N PHE A 142 6.68 -5.84 -16.23
CA PHE A 142 6.41 -4.84 -15.18
C PHE A 142 5.67 -3.62 -15.74
N GLU A 143 6.14 -3.09 -16.88
CA GLU A 143 5.56 -1.91 -17.53
C GLU A 143 4.16 -2.19 -18.07
N GLU A 144 3.97 -3.29 -18.81
CA GLU A 144 2.66 -3.72 -19.33
C GLU A 144 1.64 -3.92 -18.21
N GLN A 145 2.03 -4.55 -17.10
CA GLN A 145 1.13 -4.74 -15.96
C GLN A 145 0.78 -3.40 -15.29
N ARG A 146 1.73 -2.46 -15.23
CA ARG A 146 1.47 -1.12 -14.70
C ARG A 146 0.48 -0.37 -15.59
N GLU A 147 0.72 -0.32 -16.90
CA GLU A 147 -0.17 0.33 -17.86
C GLU A 147 -1.58 -0.28 -17.88
N SER A 148 -1.67 -1.61 -17.78
CA SER A 148 -2.96 -2.33 -17.68
C SER A 148 -3.74 -1.93 -16.44
N ASP A 149 -3.07 -1.80 -15.29
CA ASP A 149 -3.70 -1.37 -14.04
C ASP A 149 -4.09 0.12 -14.08
N GLU A 150 -3.31 0.98 -14.75
CA GLU A 150 -3.63 2.40 -14.96
C GLU A 150 -4.89 2.59 -15.81
N ALA A 151 -5.04 1.80 -16.87
CA ALA A 151 -6.18 1.87 -17.77
C ALA A 151 -7.52 1.49 -17.10
N GLN A 152 -7.49 0.80 -15.95
CA GLN A 152 -8.68 0.42 -15.19
C GLN A 152 -9.18 1.50 -14.20
N GLY A 153 -8.50 2.66 -14.14
CA GLY A 153 -8.90 3.77 -13.28
C GLY A 153 -10.24 4.42 -13.68
N PRO A 154 -11.09 4.83 -12.71
CA PRO A 154 -12.36 5.48 -12.99
C PRO A 154 -12.13 6.81 -13.73
N GLY A 155 -12.84 7.00 -14.84
CA GLY A 155 -12.80 8.24 -15.61
C GLY A 155 -11.48 8.54 -16.32
N GLY A 156 -10.60 7.53 -16.50
CA GLY A 156 -9.27 7.72 -17.09
C GLY A 156 -8.27 8.39 -16.15
N ILE A 157 -8.60 8.52 -14.85
CA ILE A 157 -7.67 9.01 -13.83
C ILE A 157 -6.65 7.90 -13.57
N ASN A 158 -5.36 8.24 -13.68
CA ASN A 158 -4.30 7.33 -13.28
C ASN A 158 -4.30 7.17 -11.75
N LEU A 159 -4.91 6.10 -11.25
CA LEU A 159 -4.94 5.78 -9.81
C LEU A 159 -3.56 5.42 -9.23
N ASN A 160 -2.54 5.22 -10.06
CA ASN A 160 -1.15 5.05 -9.62
C ASN A 160 -0.41 6.39 -9.47
N SER A 161 -0.98 7.50 -9.95
CA SER A 161 -0.44 8.85 -9.79
C SER A 161 -1.10 9.56 -8.62
N HIS A 162 -0.34 9.76 -7.53
CA HIS A 162 -0.78 10.58 -6.39
C HIS A 162 -1.23 11.99 -6.82
N LEU A 163 -0.57 12.54 -7.85
CA LEU A 163 -0.87 13.87 -8.37
C LEU A 163 -2.23 13.90 -9.09
N ASP A 164 -2.52 12.90 -9.92
CA ASP A 164 -3.76 12.82 -10.69
C ASP A 164 -4.95 12.61 -9.76
N VAL A 165 -4.80 11.71 -8.78
CA VAL A 165 -5.82 11.46 -7.74
C VAL A 165 -6.05 12.73 -6.92
N PHE A 166 -4.98 13.44 -6.53
CA PHE A 166 -5.11 14.71 -5.81
C PHE A 166 -5.90 15.75 -6.62
N TYR A 167 -5.56 15.97 -7.90
CA TYR A 167 -6.27 16.94 -8.73
C TYR A 167 -7.71 16.54 -9.02
N ALA A 168 -7.99 15.24 -9.16
CA ALA A 168 -9.36 14.74 -9.32
C ALA A 168 -10.22 15.04 -8.09
N ILE A 169 -9.70 14.76 -6.88
CA ILE A 169 -10.40 15.07 -5.62
C ILE A 169 -10.55 16.58 -5.45
N LEU A 170 -9.49 17.36 -5.69
CA LEU A 170 -9.53 18.81 -5.59
C LEU A 170 -10.60 19.40 -6.52
N LYS A 171 -10.66 18.96 -7.78
CA LYS A 171 -11.69 19.38 -8.73
C LYS A 171 -13.10 19.00 -8.28
N GLN A 172 -13.25 17.87 -7.58
CA GLN A 172 -14.54 17.42 -7.07
C GLN A 172 -15.05 18.27 -5.90
N VAL A 173 -14.15 18.77 -5.05
CA VAL A 173 -14.51 19.54 -3.84
C VAL A 173 -14.38 21.05 -4.00
N ALA A 174 -13.71 21.55 -5.04
CA ALA A 174 -13.53 22.98 -5.30
C ALA A 174 -14.87 23.72 -5.35
N ASP A 175 -14.90 24.93 -4.77
CA ASP A 175 -16.10 25.77 -4.68
C ASP A 175 -17.27 25.14 -3.89
N THR A 176 -16.98 24.17 -3.01
CA THR A 176 -17.96 23.55 -2.12
C THR A 176 -17.52 23.61 -0.65
N PRO A 177 -18.44 23.53 0.34
CA PRO A 177 -18.06 23.47 1.76
C PRO A 177 -17.13 22.30 2.12
N GLN A 178 -17.07 21.25 1.28
CA GLN A 178 -16.21 20.09 1.43
C GLN A 178 -14.72 20.42 1.19
N GLU A 179 -14.40 21.56 0.59
CA GLU A 179 -13.01 22.02 0.41
C GLU A 179 -12.32 22.27 1.76
N ILE A 180 -13.06 22.75 2.77
CA ILE A 180 -12.54 23.03 4.12
C ILE A 180 -12.05 21.76 4.84
N PRO A 181 -12.87 20.70 5.02
CA PRO A 181 -12.38 19.46 5.62
C PRO A 181 -11.31 18.78 4.77
N PHE A 182 -11.36 18.87 3.44
CA PHE A 182 -10.30 18.35 2.57
C PHE A 182 -8.95 19.03 2.85
N LEU A 183 -8.91 20.36 2.86
CA LEU A 183 -7.70 21.12 3.21
C LEU A 183 -7.20 20.78 4.62
N SER A 184 -8.12 20.66 5.58
CA SER A 184 -7.77 20.30 6.95
C SER A 184 -7.11 18.92 7.01
N ILE A 185 -7.64 17.91 6.30
CA ILE A 185 -7.03 16.57 6.22
C ILE A 185 -5.60 16.68 5.66
N LEU A 186 -5.40 17.39 4.54
CA LEU A 186 -4.07 17.57 3.94
C LEU A 186 -3.09 18.25 4.90
N GLN A 187 -3.54 19.26 5.65
CA GLN A 187 -2.72 19.94 6.66
C GLN A 187 -2.31 19.03 7.82
N HIS A 188 -3.18 18.09 8.24
CA HIS A 188 -2.83 17.10 9.25
C HIS A 188 -1.82 16.08 8.70
N LEU A 189 -2.04 15.60 7.48
CA LEU A 189 -1.11 14.67 6.81
C LEU A 189 0.28 15.29 6.57
N LEU A 190 0.34 16.59 6.26
CA LEU A 190 1.59 17.33 6.04
C LEU A 190 2.46 17.44 7.31
N LYS A 191 1.87 17.31 8.50
CA LYS A 191 2.60 17.38 9.78
C LYS A 191 3.34 16.08 10.13
N LEU A 192 3.09 15.00 9.40
CA LEU A 192 3.71 13.71 9.65
C LEU A 192 5.15 13.71 9.13
N ASP A 193 6.13 13.50 10.01
CA ASP A 193 7.53 13.37 9.61
C ASP A 193 7.77 11.94 9.08
N PRO A 194 8.11 11.76 7.79
CA PRO A 194 8.37 10.44 7.23
C PRO A 194 9.53 9.71 7.93
N LYS A 195 10.42 10.39 8.64
CA LYS A 195 11.56 9.77 9.33
C LYS A 195 11.17 9.05 10.62
N GLU A 196 10.06 9.46 11.24
CA GLU A 196 9.60 8.89 12.50
C GLU A 196 8.87 7.55 12.28
N PRO A 197 9.24 6.46 12.99
CA PRO A 197 8.57 5.17 12.85
C PRO A 197 7.09 5.21 13.20
N VAL A 198 6.68 6.08 14.13
CA VAL A 198 5.27 6.26 14.47
C VAL A 198 4.44 6.76 13.29
N SER A 199 5.07 7.46 12.34
CA SER A 199 4.36 7.96 11.15
C SER A 199 3.80 6.82 10.31
N ASP A 200 4.46 5.66 10.23
CA ASP A 200 3.91 4.50 9.50
C ASP A 200 2.60 4.04 10.14
N ILE A 201 2.58 3.96 11.48
CA ILE A 201 1.37 3.58 12.25
C ILE A 201 0.25 4.59 12.01
N ILE A 202 0.59 5.89 11.99
CA ILE A 202 -0.39 6.96 11.73
C ILE A 202 -0.95 6.84 10.30
N TRP A 203 -0.11 6.60 9.30
CA TRP A 203 -0.53 6.42 7.91
C TRP A 203 -1.42 5.19 7.72
N ASP A 204 -1.05 4.03 8.28
CA ASP A 204 -1.86 2.81 8.24
C ASP A 204 -3.22 3.00 8.94
N THR A 205 -3.20 3.69 10.07
CA THR A 205 -4.42 4.04 10.81
C THR A 205 -5.30 4.99 10.01
N ALA A 206 -4.72 6.03 9.41
CA ALA A 206 -5.43 6.99 8.58
C ALA A 206 -6.04 6.31 7.35
N GLU A 207 -5.30 5.45 6.64
CA GLU A 207 -5.80 4.66 5.52
C GLU A 207 -7.03 3.83 5.94
N THR A 208 -6.91 3.10 7.05
CA THR A 208 -8.00 2.25 7.58
C THR A 208 -9.23 3.07 7.96
N LEU A 209 -9.03 4.22 8.63
CA LEU A 209 -10.11 5.10 9.05
C LEU A 209 -10.80 5.76 7.85
N VAL A 210 -10.05 6.21 6.84
CA VAL A 210 -10.60 6.77 5.60
C VAL A 210 -11.41 5.71 4.86
N HIS A 211 -10.88 4.49 4.71
CA HIS A 211 -11.63 3.39 4.08
C HIS A 211 -12.94 3.10 4.80
N ARG A 212 -12.90 2.96 6.13
CA ARG A 212 -14.12 2.74 6.94
C ARG A 212 -15.09 3.91 6.83
N ALA A 213 -14.59 5.15 6.78
CA ALA A 213 -15.42 6.35 6.62
C ALA A 213 -16.19 6.35 5.29
N THR A 214 -15.60 5.82 4.21
CA THR A 214 -16.28 5.72 2.90
C THR A 214 -17.42 4.69 2.86
N LEU A 215 -17.49 3.80 3.85
CA LEU A 215 -18.53 2.75 3.97
C LEU A 215 -19.65 3.12 4.94
N LEU A 216 -19.65 4.35 5.49
CA LEU A 216 -20.65 4.78 6.45
C LEU A 216 -21.99 5.09 5.76
N GLU A 217 -23.07 4.51 6.27
CA GLU A 217 -24.43 4.76 5.79
C GLU A 217 -25.24 5.63 6.78
N SER A 218 -24.79 5.76 8.03
CA SER A 218 -25.51 6.48 9.08
C SER A 218 -24.60 7.33 9.98
N ARG A 219 -25.21 8.31 10.66
CA ARG A 219 -24.53 9.15 11.66
C ARG A 219 -24.09 8.35 12.89
N GLU A 220 -24.80 7.26 13.22
CA GLU A 220 -24.45 6.40 14.34
C GLU A 220 -23.15 5.63 14.07
N ASP A 221 -22.94 5.21 12.82
CA ASP A 221 -21.73 4.49 12.41
C ASP A 221 -20.51 5.40 12.46
N ALA A 222 -20.66 6.68 12.09
CA ALA A 222 -19.63 7.69 12.27
C ALA A 222 -19.24 7.85 13.75
N ALA A 223 -20.23 7.89 14.65
CA ALA A 223 -19.99 7.99 16.09
C ALA A 223 -19.35 6.72 16.69
N LYS A 224 -19.59 5.55 16.10
CA LYS A 224 -18.89 4.29 16.46
C LYS A 224 -17.44 4.31 15.99
N LEU A 225 -17.18 4.82 14.79
CA LEU A 225 -15.84 4.91 14.21
C LEU A 225 -14.92 5.85 14.99
N LEU A 226 -15.46 6.97 15.49
CA LEU A 226 -14.70 8.00 16.21
C LEU A 226 -14.52 7.70 17.71
N ARG A 227 -15.17 6.66 18.26
CA ARG A 227 -14.99 6.29 19.66
C ARG A 227 -13.66 5.57 19.84
N ALA A 228 -12.76 6.17 20.62
CA ALA A 228 -11.61 5.44 21.15
C ALA A 228 -12.10 4.30 22.06
N PRO A 229 -11.51 3.08 22.00
CA PRO A 229 -11.68 2.12 23.07
C PRO A 229 -11.09 2.75 24.33
N SER A 230 -11.95 3.22 25.22
CA SER A 230 -11.55 3.75 26.51
C SER A 230 -10.77 2.65 27.25
N VAL A 231 -9.53 2.91 27.61
CA VAL A 231 -8.64 2.02 28.39
C VAL A 231 -9.11 1.89 29.87
N GLN A 232 -10.41 2.06 30.14
CA GLN A 232 -11.01 2.04 31.47
C GLN A 232 -12.16 1.03 31.62
N ALA A 233 -12.34 0.12 30.67
CA ALA A 233 -13.39 -0.91 30.74
C ALA A 233 -12.84 -2.33 30.98
N LYS A 234 -11.85 -2.51 31.87
CA LYS A 234 -11.55 -3.83 32.46
C LYS A 234 -10.64 -3.76 33.71
N VAL A 235 -11.06 -3.02 34.74
CA VAL A 235 -10.71 -3.35 36.13
C VAL A 235 -11.99 -3.25 36.94
N GLY A 236 -12.77 -4.33 36.91
CA GLY A 236 -14.06 -4.37 37.58
C GLY A 236 -14.77 -5.69 37.32
N CYS A 237 -14.65 -6.59 38.30
CA CYS A 237 -15.46 -7.79 38.51
C CYS A 237 -14.96 -9.10 37.86
N MET A 238 -13.95 -9.69 38.52
CA MET A 238 -13.89 -11.15 38.72
C MET A 238 -14.50 -11.47 40.08
N CYS A 239 -15.78 -11.85 40.15
CA CYS A 239 -16.24 -12.93 41.04
C CYS A 239 -17.75 -13.19 40.87
N GLN A 240 -18.06 -14.40 40.44
CA GLN A 240 -19.32 -15.08 40.69
C GLN A 240 -19.32 -15.53 42.16
N HIS A 241 -20.31 -15.14 42.98
CA HIS A 241 -20.93 -16.07 43.93
C HIS A 241 -22.27 -15.58 44.45
N ARG A 242 -23.16 -16.57 44.66
CA ARG A 242 -24.55 -16.53 45.12
C ARG A 242 -24.70 -16.25 46.62
N ASP A 243 -25.80 -15.57 46.91
CA ASP A 243 -26.80 -15.77 47.99
C ASP A 243 -26.53 -15.45 49.49
N THR A 244 -27.39 -14.52 49.96
CA THR A 244 -28.21 -14.49 51.19
C THR A 244 -27.71 -13.87 52.52
N SER A 245 -28.62 -13.01 53.02
CA SER A 245 -28.97 -12.68 54.42
C SER A 245 -28.34 -11.45 55.10
N GLY A 246 -29.21 -10.59 55.66
CA GLY A 246 -28.95 -9.90 56.93
C GLY A 246 -28.86 -8.36 56.96
N ALA A 247 -30.00 -7.73 57.31
CA ALA A 247 -30.12 -6.58 58.23
C ALA A 247 -29.43 -5.21 57.97
N ALA A 248 -30.30 -4.23 57.70
CA ALA A 248 -30.40 -2.90 58.33
C ALA A 248 -29.13 -2.10 58.70
N ARG A 249 -28.94 -0.94 58.04
CA ARG A 249 -28.83 0.37 58.72
C ARG A 249 -28.93 1.56 57.74
N LYS A 250 -29.77 2.52 58.11
CA LYS A 250 -29.86 3.86 57.50
C LYS A 250 -28.78 4.78 58.10
N GLN A 251 -28.08 5.56 57.29
CA GLN A 251 -27.46 6.84 57.67
C GLN A 251 -27.09 7.59 56.37
N SER A 252 -27.91 8.55 55.90
CA SER A 252 -27.87 9.99 56.20
C SER A 252 -26.63 10.73 55.66
N LEU A 253 -26.88 11.53 54.61
CA LEU A 253 -26.37 12.88 54.32
C LEU A 253 -24.88 13.18 54.61
N GLN A 254 -24.11 13.50 53.56
CA GLN A 254 -23.56 14.85 53.43
C GLN A 254 -23.04 15.16 52.02
N ARG A 255 -23.60 16.25 51.51
CA ARG A 255 -23.27 16.99 50.31
C ARG A 255 -22.09 17.91 50.64
N ALA A 256 -20.95 17.72 50.00
CA ALA A 256 -19.87 18.72 49.99
C ALA A 256 -19.73 19.24 48.56
N LEU A 257 -20.12 20.51 48.39
CA LEU A 257 -20.05 21.28 47.16
C LEU A 257 -18.58 21.68 46.91
N SER A 258 -18.01 21.29 45.78
CA SER A 258 -16.76 21.85 45.27
C SER A 258 -17.00 23.30 44.80
N PRO A 259 -16.08 24.25 45.02
CA PRO A 259 -16.22 25.62 44.54
C PRO A 259 -16.04 25.69 43.00
N PRO A 260 -16.69 26.63 42.30
CA PRO A 260 -16.54 26.78 40.86
C PRO A 260 -15.17 27.38 40.48
N PRO A 261 -14.65 27.09 39.27
CA PRO A 261 -13.39 27.66 38.79
C PRO A 261 -13.51 29.17 38.52
N PRO A 262 -12.40 29.94 38.58
CA PRO A 262 -12.40 31.36 38.29
C PRO A 262 -12.68 31.65 36.80
N PRO A 263 -13.27 32.83 36.48
CA PRO A 263 -13.55 33.22 35.11
C PRO A 263 -12.26 33.48 34.30
N PRO A 264 -12.28 33.27 32.98
CA PRO A 264 -11.13 33.53 32.12
C PRO A 264 -10.83 35.05 32.01
N PRO A 265 -9.56 35.44 31.83
CA PRO A 265 -9.18 36.84 31.65
C PRO A 265 -9.73 37.41 30.33
N ALA A 266 -10.07 38.70 30.35
CA ALA A 266 -10.62 39.43 29.21
C ALA A 266 -9.63 39.52 28.02
N PRO A 267 -10.12 39.59 26.77
CA PRO A 267 -9.26 39.68 25.60
C PRO A 267 -8.54 41.04 25.51
N ALA A 268 -7.26 40.99 25.12
CA ALA A 268 -6.45 42.17 24.85
C ALA A 268 -6.97 42.96 23.63
N PRO A 269 -6.80 44.29 23.60
CA PRO A 269 -7.27 45.13 22.49
C PRO A 269 -6.46 44.89 21.20
N PRO A 270 -7.07 45.07 20.02
CA PRO A 270 -6.40 44.85 18.75
C PRO A 270 -5.38 45.96 18.42
N PRO A 271 -4.29 45.64 17.70
CA PRO A 271 -3.31 46.63 17.24
C PRO A 271 -3.89 47.55 16.14
N PRO A 272 -3.34 48.76 15.97
CA PRO A 272 -3.89 49.77 15.06
C PRO A 272 -3.72 49.39 13.58
N ALA A 273 -4.74 49.73 12.80
CA ALA A 273 -4.80 49.53 11.35
C ALA A 273 -3.75 50.36 10.61
N VAL A 274 -2.95 49.72 9.77
CA VAL A 274 -2.03 50.39 8.85
C VAL A 274 -2.71 50.54 7.49
N ALA A 275 -2.61 51.75 6.94
CA ALA A 275 -3.35 52.27 5.81
C ALA A 275 -3.14 51.53 4.48
N ALA A 276 -4.20 51.52 3.69
CA ALA A 276 -4.27 51.03 2.32
C ALA A 276 -3.39 51.84 1.35
N ALA A 277 -2.79 51.15 0.38
CA ALA A 277 -2.19 51.72 -0.82
C ALA A 277 -3.10 51.49 -2.05
N PRO A 278 -3.02 52.33 -3.10
CA PRO A 278 -4.14 52.65 -4.00
C PRO A 278 -4.27 51.73 -5.24
N PRO A 279 -5.40 51.81 -5.99
CA PRO A 279 -5.68 50.93 -7.12
C PRO A 279 -5.20 51.50 -8.46
N ARG A 280 -4.78 50.62 -9.38
CA ARG A 280 -4.64 50.84 -10.83
C ARG A 280 -4.60 49.45 -11.50
N ALA A 281 -5.17 49.17 -12.67
CA ALA A 281 -5.99 49.92 -13.61
C ALA A 281 -6.75 48.91 -14.47
N THR A 282 -7.95 49.29 -14.92
CA THR A 282 -8.74 48.62 -15.95
C THR A 282 -8.02 48.63 -17.30
N ARG A 283 -8.08 47.53 -18.06
CA ARG A 283 -7.99 47.61 -19.52
C ARG A 283 -8.76 46.48 -20.20
N ALA A 284 -9.53 46.91 -21.19
CA ALA A 284 -10.59 46.22 -21.90
C ALA A 284 -10.13 45.09 -22.84
N ALA A 285 -11.07 44.19 -23.11
CA ALA A 285 -11.07 43.23 -24.21
C ALA A 285 -11.14 43.91 -25.59
N PRO A 286 -10.94 43.12 -26.67
CA PRO A 286 -11.86 43.21 -27.79
C PRO A 286 -12.41 41.84 -28.25
N PHE A 287 -13.57 41.96 -28.89
CA PHE A 287 -14.50 40.97 -29.44
C PHE A 287 -13.99 40.15 -30.63
N GLY A 288 -14.66 39.02 -30.87
CA GLY A 288 -14.86 38.38 -32.19
C GLY A 288 -15.20 36.89 -32.07
N THR A 289 -16.48 36.49 -31.98
CA THR A 289 -17.27 35.78 -33.04
C THR A 289 -16.53 34.58 -33.67
N THR A 290 -17.02 33.33 -33.71
CA THR A 290 -18.29 32.86 -34.29
C THR A 290 -18.50 31.35 -34.01
N ARG A 291 -19.73 30.98 -33.62
CA ARG A 291 -20.56 29.79 -33.96
C ARG A 291 -19.90 28.54 -34.60
N ALA A 292 -20.14 27.35 -34.00
CA ALA A 292 -20.83 26.19 -34.61
C ALA A 292 -20.91 24.95 -33.67
N ALA A 293 -22.11 24.38 -33.53
CA ALA A 293 -22.38 22.96 -33.24
C ALA A 293 -22.61 22.24 -34.60
N PRO A 294 -22.79 20.89 -34.75
CA PRO A 294 -23.27 19.93 -33.73
C PRO A 294 -22.79 18.44 -33.83
N THR A 295 -23.33 17.62 -32.93
CA THR A 295 -23.73 16.18 -33.03
C THR A 295 -22.71 15.05 -33.24
N THR A 296 -22.81 14.00 -32.42
CA THR A 296 -22.75 12.54 -32.74
C THR A 296 -23.18 11.78 -31.47
N SER A 297 -24.36 11.15 -31.42
CA SER A 297 -24.75 9.80 -31.89
C SER A 297 -24.22 8.65 -31.04
N THR A 298 -25.17 8.06 -30.30
CA THR A 298 -25.21 6.80 -29.57
C THR A 298 -24.97 5.57 -30.45
N SER A 299 -24.26 4.55 -29.93
CA SER A 299 -24.33 3.08 -30.19
C SER A 299 -23.04 2.47 -29.63
N GLY A 300 -22.94 1.33 -28.95
CA GLY A 300 -23.80 0.18 -28.72
C GLY A 300 -22.86 -0.96 -28.30
N LEU A 301 -23.18 -1.64 -27.20
CA LEU A 301 -22.39 -2.72 -26.59
C LEU A 301 -22.22 -3.93 -27.52
N HIS A 302 -21.05 -4.59 -27.45
CA HIS A 302 -20.96 -6.05 -27.43
C HIS A 302 -19.71 -6.50 -26.66
N ALA A 303 -19.94 -7.00 -25.45
CA ALA A 303 -18.94 -7.69 -24.64
C ALA A 303 -18.66 -9.07 -25.25
N SER A 304 -17.41 -9.31 -25.64
CA SER A 304 -16.92 -10.66 -25.94
C SER A 304 -15.74 -10.97 -25.03
N ARG A 305 -15.87 -12.11 -24.36
CA ARG A 305 -15.03 -12.64 -23.29
C ARG A 305 -13.67 -12.99 -23.87
N ALA A 306 -12.70 -12.07 -23.80
CA ALA A 306 -11.37 -12.26 -24.35
C ALA A 306 -10.57 -13.25 -23.49
N ALA A 307 -10.28 -14.42 -24.05
CA ALA A 307 -9.27 -15.34 -23.56
C ALA A 307 -7.89 -14.65 -23.57
N LEU A 308 -7.07 -14.91 -22.55
CA LEU A 308 -5.71 -14.37 -22.46
C LEU A 308 -4.88 -14.71 -23.71
N PRO A 309 -4.05 -13.77 -24.20
CA PRO A 309 -3.14 -14.01 -25.32
C PRO A 309 -2.06 -15.07 -24.95
N PRO A 310 -1.62 -15.89 -25.91
CA PRO A 310 -0.76 -17.06 -25.68
C PRO A 310 0.66 -16.74 -25.16
N HIS A 311 1.05 -15.47 -25.09
CA HIS A 311 2.35 -15.00 -24.60
C HIS A 311 2.42 -14.90 -23.06
N LEU A 312 1.28 -14.89 -22.37
CA LEU A 312 1.17 -14.86 -20.90
C LEU A 312 1.15 -16.26 -20.25
N ARG A 313 1.41 -17.32 -21.03
CA ARG A 313 1.78 -18.61 -20.42
C ARG A 313 3.19 -18.46 -19.88
N LEU A 314 3.31 -18.02 -18.62
CA LEU A 314 4.48 -18.27 -17.78
C LEU A 314 4.96 -19.69 -18.09
N ARG A 315 6.10 -19.81 -18.78
CA ARG A 315 6.77 -21.10 -18.86
C ARG A 315 6.92 -21.57 -17.42
N PRO A 316 6.45 -22.77 -17.07
CA PRO A 316 6.56 -23.23 -15.70
C PRO A 316 8.04 -23.18 -15.32
N LEU A 317 8.34 -22.47 -14.23
CA LEU A 317 9.67 -22.36 -13.61
C LEU A 317 10.35 -23.74 -13.38
N SER A 318 9.63 -24.85 -13.55
CA SER A 318 10.20 -26.20 -13.64
C SER A 318 11.16 -26.44 -14.82
N ALA A 319 11.18 -25.61 -15.87
CA ALA A 319 12.10 -25.80 -17.00
C ALA A 319 13.54 -25.30 -16.74
N CYS A 320 13.77 -24.47 -15.73
CA CYS A 320 15.11 -23.94 -15.41
C CYS A 320 15.91 -24.79 -14.41
N LEU A 321 15.28 -25.76 -13.73
CA LEU A 321 15.94 -26.60 -12.71
C LEU A 321 16.48 -27.96 -13.23
N SER A 322 16.33 -28.27 -14.52
CA SER A 322 16.85 -29.51 -15.12
C SER A 322 17.95 -29.26 -16.15
N LYS A 323 19.11 -28.77 -15.69
CA LYS A 323 20.40 -29.06 -16.34
C LYS A 323 21.45 -29.37 -15.27
N LYS A 324 21.34 -30.57 -14.68
CA LYS A 324 22.47 -31.20 -13.98
C LYS A 324 23.42 -31.81 -15.01
N SER A 325 24.71 -31.51 -14.79
CA SER A 325 25.94 -31.96 -15.44
C SER A 325 25.97 -33.41 -15.96
N PRO A 326 26.62 -33.70 -17.10
CA PRO A 326 27.05 -35.06 -17.42
C PRO A 326 28.39 -35.37 -16.73
N HIS A 327 28.37 -36.32 -15.79
CA HIS A 327 29.59 -37.02 -15.34
C HIS A 327 30.14 -37.89 -16.47
N PRO A 328 31.47 -37.99 -16.66
CA PRO A 328 32.07 -38.97 -17.56
C PRO A 328 32.07 -40.35 -16.89
N ARG A 329 31.64 -41.38 -17.61
CA ARG A 329 31.89 -42.78 -17.21
C ARG A 329 33.28 -43.20 -17.66
N PRO A 330 34.00 -44.05 -16.89
CA PRO A 330 35.31 -44.54 -17.28
C PRO A 330 35.18 -45.71 -18.27
N ARG A 331 36.10 -45.75 -19.22
CA ARG A 331 36.69 -46.98 -19.76
C ARG A 331 38.20 -46.80 -19.73
#